data_AF-A0A183H686-F1
#
_entry.id   AF-A0A183H686-F1
#
_cell.length_a   1.000
_cell.length_b   1.000
_cell.length_c   1.000
_cell.angle_alpha   90.00
_cell.angle_beta   90.00
_cell.angle_gamma   90.00
#
_symmetry.space_group_name_H-M   'P 1'
#
loop_
_entity.id
_entity.type
_entity.pdbx_description
1 polymer ?
#
loop_
_entity_poly.entity_id
_entity_poly.type
_entity_poly.pdbx_seq_one_letter_code
_entity_poly.pdbx_strand_id
1 'polypeptide(L)'
;MCELSGSFCYRRFIPQVWPSIRKFMLKQSATSANAQGAYFHSAAYKFQQLILENLDVVFRCIEARSADWRSVVEVAKAYCDVSQPKTLQNASKNLLSTCETELKKTDD
;
A
#
# COMPACT_ATOMS: atom_id res chain seq x y z
N MET A 1 27.91 -8.06 -5.91
CA MET A 1 26.92 -7.11 -5.38
C MET A 1 26.39 -7.72 -4.09
N CYS A 2 26.50 -7.07 -2.94
CA CYS A 2 25.91 -7.62 -1.71
C CYS A 2 24.39 -7.47 -1.81
N GLU A 3 23.66 -8.58 -1.88
CA GLU A 3 22.20 -8.56 -1.75
C GLU A 3 21.86 -8.07 -0.35
N LEU A 4 21.12 -6.97 -0.26
CA LEU A 4 20.60 -6.52 1.03
C LEU A 4 19.58 -7.56 1.51
N SER A 5 19.84 -8.19 2.64
CA SER A 5 18.86 -9.11 3.23
C SER A 5 17.54 -8.39 3.53
N GLY A 6 16.40 -9.06 3.29
CA GLY A 6 15.07 -8.50 3.58
C GLY A 6 14.97 -8.02 5.03
N SER A 7 15.52 -8.80 5.97
CA SER A 7 15.64 -8.42 7.39
C SER A 7 16.35 -7.09 7.69
N PHE A 8 17.27 -6.63 6.84
CA PHE A 8 17.93 -5.34 6.99
C PHE A 8 17.04 -4.21 6.52
N CYS A 9 16.39 -4.39 5.36
CA CYS A 9 15.42 -3.43 4.82
C CYS A 9 14.21 -3.31 5.75
N TYR A 10 13.71 -4.42 6.31
CA TYR A 10 12.64 -4.47 7.29
C TYR A 10 12.88 -3.52 8.47
N ARG A 11 14.06 -3.63 9.10
CA ARG A 11 14.46 -2.86 10.28
C ARG A 11 14.52 -1.34 10.05
N ARG A 12 14.58 -0.90 8.80
CA ARG A 12 14.54 0.51 8.42
C ARG A 12 13.16 0.90 7.94
N PHE A 13 12.60 0.14 7.01
CA PHE A 13 11.37 0.50 6.32
C PHE A 13 10.15 0.49 7.25
N ILE A 14 9.90 -0.62 7.96
CA ILE A 14 8.69 -0.76 8.78
C ILE A 14 8.64 0.25 9.93
N PRO A 15 9.71 0.49 10.72
CA PRO A 15 9.61 1.45 11.81
C PRO A 15 9.76 2.92 11.37
N GLN A 16 10.53 3.21 10.30
CA GLN A 16 10.89 4.61 9.98
C GLN A 16 10.12 5.19 8.80
N VAL A 17 9.71 4.37 7.84
CA VAL A 17 9.13 4.83 6.56
C VAL A 17 7.65 4.50 6.46
N TRP A 18 7.28 3.24 6.71
CA TRP A 18 5.92 2.75 6.57
C TRP A 18 4.86 3.54 7.36
N PRO A 19 5.08 3.99 8.60
CA PRO A 19 4.05 4.71 9.36
C PRO A 19 3.65 6.03 8.69
N SER A 20 4.62 6.72 8.09
CA SER A 20 4.40 7.97 7.36
C SER A 20 3.62 7.73 6.06
N ILE A 21 3.97 6.67 5.32
CA ILE A 21 3.24 6.27 4.10
C ILE A 21 1.81 5.88 4.45
N ARG A 22 1.61 5.00 5.43
CA ARG A 22 0.27 4.57 5.89
C ARG A 22 -0.58 5.77 6.29
N LYS A 23 -0.05 6.67 7.12
CA LYS A 23 -0.76 7.89 7.54
C LYS A 23 -1.14 8.78 6.36
N PHE A 24 -0.22 8.96 5.40
CA PHE A 24 -0.49 9.72 4.18
C PHE A 24 -1.62 9.08 3.37
N MET A 25 -1.52 7.77 3.11
CA MET A 25 -2.49 7.03 2.30
C MET A 25 -3.88 7.06 2.91
N LEU A 26 -4.01 6.83 4.22
CA LEU A 26 -5.30 6.88 4.92
C LEU A 26 -5.89 8.28 4.95
N LYS A 27 -5.07 9.33 5.04
CA LYS A 27 -5.56 10.71 4.97
C LYS A 27 -6.04 11.06 3.55
N GLN A 28 -5.28 10.65 2.53
CA GLN A 28 -5.58 11.02 1.15
C GLN A 28 -6.71 10.21 0.54
N SER A 29 -7.08 9.06 1.11
CA SER A 29 -8.24 8.28 0.62
C SER A 29 -9.54 9.09 0.67
N ALA A 30 -9.73 9.91 1.71
CA ALA A 30 -10.88 10.81 1.81
C ALA A 30 -10.85 11.94 0.77
N THR A 31 -9.66 12.45 0.43
CA THR A 31 -9.48 13.46 -0.61
C THR A 31 -9.76 12.87 -2.00
N SER A 32 -9.20 11.70 -2.29
CA SER A 32 -9.37 11.04 -3.59
C SER A 32 -10.79 10.57 -3.83
N ALA A 33 -11.50 10.15 -2.79
CA ALA A 33 -12.93 9.80 -2.86
C ALA A 33 -13.82 10.96 -3.34
N ASN A 34 -13.40 12.21 -3.11
CA ASN A 34 -14.14 13.42 -3.50
C ASN A 34 -13.45 14.16 -4.66
N ALA A 35 -12.48 13.53 -5.32
CA ALA A 35 -11.62 14.18 -6.27
C ALA A 35 -12.33 14.52 -7.59
N GLN A 36 -11.98 15.68 -8.15
CA GLN A 36 -12.36 16.12 -9.48
C GLN A 36 -11.15 16.10 -10.43
N GLY A 37 -11.39 16.36 -11.72
CA GLY A 37 -10.41 16.14 -12.80
C GLY A 37 -9.00 16.68 -12.55
N ALA A 38 -8.85 17.89 -11.99
CA ALA A 38 -7.53 18.48 -11.74
C ALA A 38 -6.68 17.68 -10.71
N TYR A 39 -7.32 16.96 -9.79
CA TYR A 39 -6.63 16.15 -8.78
C TYR A 39 -5.80 15.03 -9.39
N PHE A 40 -6.23 14.47 -10.52
CA PHE A 40 -5.53 13.36 -11.19
C PHE A 40 -4.14 13.73 -11.71
N HIS A 41 -3.84 15.03 -11.82
CA HIS A 41 -2.51 15.51 -12.19
C HIS A 41 -1.63 15.86 -10.98
N SER A 42 -2.19 15.82 -9.76
CA SER A 42 -1.48 16.16 -8.53
C SER A 42 -0.40 15.13 -8.18
N ALA A 43 0.64 15.58 -7.46
CA ALA A 43 1.66 14.70 -6.93
C ALA A 43 1.09 13.70 -5.90
N ALA A 44 0.07 14.11 -5.15
CA ALA A 44 -0.60 13.24 -4.18
C ALA A 44 -1.27 12.05 -4.86
N TYR A 45 -2.03 12.29 -5.93
CA TYR A 45 -2.68 11.25 -6.71
C TYR A 45 -1.67 10.26 -7.31
N LYS A 46 -0.61 10.79 -7.94
CA LYS A 46 0.46 9.95 -8.51
C LYS A 46 1.14 9.08 -7.45
N PHE A 47 1.38 9.65 -6.27
CA PHE A 47 1.95 8.89 -5.16
C PHE A 47 1.00 7.80 -4.64
N GLN A 48 -0.30 8.10 -4.49
CA GLN A 48 -1.30 7.09 -4.12
C GLN A 48 -1.31 5.90 -5.08
N GLN A 49 -1.33 6.20 -6.39
CA GLN A 49 -1.31 5.18 -7.43
C GLN A 49 -0.03 4.33 -7.35
N LEU A 50 1.14 4.98 -7.29
CA LEU A 50 2.43 4.29 -7.19
C LEU A 50 2.47 3.35 -5.98
N ILE A 51 2.00 3.80 -4.82
CA ILE A 51 1.97 2.97 -3.62
C ILE A 51 1.03 1.78 -3.83
N LEU A 52 -0.23 1.99 -4.24
CA LEU A 52 -1.18 0.89 -4.39
C LEU A 52 -0.72 -0.17 -5.41
N GLU A 53 0.01 0.24 -6.45
CA GLU A 53 0.50 -0.65 -7.50
C GLU A 53 1.75 -1.45 -7.12
N ASN A 54 2.55 -0.99 -6.15
CA ASN A 54 3.88 -1.57 -5.88
C ASN A 54 4.10 -2.03 -4.43
N LEU A 55 3.15 -1.75 -3.53
CA LEU A 55 3.35 -2.00 -2.10
C LEU A 55 3.55 -3.48 -1.77
N ASP A 56 2.91 -4.37 -2.51
CA ASP A 56 3.09 -5.81 -2.39
C ASP A 56 4.51 -6.26 -2.74
N VAL A 57 5.13 -5.68 -3.77
CA VAL A 57 6.52 -5.96 -4.15
C VAL A 57 7.45 -5.51 -3.03
N VAL A 58 7.26 -4.29 -2.51
CA VAL A 58 8.07 -3.78 -1.40
C VAL A 58 7.96 -4.68 -0.18
N PHE A 59 6.74 -5.05 0.22
CA PHE A 59 6.51 -5.87 1.42
C PHE A 59 7.07 -7.29 1.29
N ARG A 60 7.05 -7.87 0.08
CA ARG A 60 7.75 -9.14 -0.19
C ARG A 60 9.26 -8.98 -0.11
N CYS A 61 9.82 -7.94 -0.72
CA CYS A 61 11.27 -7.69 -0.71
C CYS A 61 11.84 -7.45 0.70
N ILE A 62 11.06 -6.87 1.61
CA ILE A 62 11.49 -6.67 3.00
C ILE A 62 11.13 -7.83 3.93
N GLU A 63 10.60 -8.94 3.42
CA GLU A 63 10.16 -10.09 4.23
C GLU A 63 9.20 -9.66 5.35
N ALA A 64 8.18 -8.87 4.99
CA ALA A 64 7.24 -8.29 5.95
C ALA A 64 6.45 -9.37 6.72
N ARG A 65 6.14 -9.10 7.98
CA ARG A 65 5.42 -10.04 8.86
C ARG A 65 3.92 -9.94 8.66
N SER A 66 3.16 -10.92 9.15
CA SER A 66 1.68 -10.94 9.04
C SER A 66 1.03 -9.67 9.61
N ALA A 67 1.53 -9.13 10.73
CA ALA A 67 1.03 -7.87 11.29
C ALA A 67 1.23 -6.67 10.35
N ASP A 68 2.35 -6.65 9.62
CA ASP A 68 2.65 -5.60 8.64
C ASP A 68 1.71 -5.72 7.43
N TRP A 69 1.49 -6.94 6.92
CA TRP A 69 0.51 -7.20 5.85
C TRP A 69 -0.92 -6.79 6.24
N ARG A 70 -1.34 -6.99 7.50
CA ARG A 70 -2.65 -6.50 7.98
C ARG A 70 -2.77 -4.98 7.89
N SER A 71 -1.67 -4.25 8.11
CA SER A 71 -1.67 -2.78 7.95
C SER A 71 -1.73 -2.34 6.48
N VAL A 72 -1.23 -3.15 5.54
CA VAL A 72 -1.41 -2.93 4.10
C VAL A 72 -2.86 -3.17 3.70
N VAL A 73 -3.48 -4.24 4.21
CA VAL A 73 -4.91 -4.53 4.00
C VAL A 73 -5.79 -3.36 4.42
N GLU A 74 -5.51 -2.75 5.56
CA GLU A 74 -6.23 -1.55 6.02
C GLU A 74 -6.12 -0.40 5.01
N VAL A 75 -4.90 -0.11 4.53
CA VAL A 75 -4.68 0.92 3.51
C VAL A 75 -5.46 0.59 2.25
N ALA A 76 -5.34 -0.62 1.73
CA ALA A 76 -6.00 -1.02 0.50
C ALA A 76 -7.55 -0.93 0.63
N LYS A 77 -8.13 -1.40 1.73
CA LYS A 77 -9.58 -1.28 1.98
C LYS A 77 -10.08 0.16 1.87
N ALA A 78 -9.31 1.15 2.32
CA ALA A 78 -9.69 2.57 2.21
C ALA A 78 -9.83 3.07 0.76
N TYR A 79 -9.22 2.38 -0.20
CA TYR A 79 -9.28 2.69 -1.63
C TYR A 79 -10.22 1.79 -2.43
N CYS A 80 -10.89 0.83 -1.80
CA CYS A 80 -11.84 -0.06 -2.49
C CYS A 80 -13.25 0.51 -2.64
N ASP A 81 -13.55 1.63 -1.97
CA ASP A 81 -14.86 2.28 -2.04
C ASP A 81 -15.23 2.67 -3.48
N VAL A 82 -16.53 2.68 -3.78
CA VAL A 82 -17.09 3.07 -5.09
C VAL A 82 -16.87 4.55 -5.42
N SER A 83 -16.66 5.40 -4.42
CA SER A 83 -16.33 6.81 -4.58
C SER A 83 -14.90 7.04 -5.07
N GLN A 84 -14.03 6.02 -4.98
CA GLN A 84 -12.63 6.17 -5.37
C GLN A 84 -12.48 6.23 -6.89
N PRO A 85 -11.46 6.96 -7.40
CA PRO A 85 -11.09 6.91 -8.80
C PRO A 85 -10.84 5.45 -9.24
N LYS A 86 -11.41 5.06 -10.39
CA LYS A 86 -11.40 3.65 -10.87
C LYS A 86 -9.99 3.04 -10.91
N THR A 87 -9.01 3.83 -11.30
CA THR A 87 -7.57 3.49 -11.30
C THR A 87 -7.07 3.08 -9.92
N LEU A 88 -7.27 3.91 -8.90
CA LEU A 88 -6.88 3.62 -7.52
C LEU A 88 -7.67 2.44 -6.96
N GLN A 89 -8.97 2.36 -7.29
CA GLN A 89 -9.82 1.25 -6.85
C GLN A 89 -9.34 -0.09 -7.41
N ASN A 90 -9.00 -0.16 -8.69
CA ASN A 90 -8.51 -1.36 -9.34
C ASN A 90 -7.15 -1.78 -8.77
N ALA A 91 -6.21 -0.84 -8.62
CA ALA A 91 -4.92 -1.09 -8.00
C ALA A 91 -5.10 -1.64 -6.58
N SER A 92 -6.03 -1.06 -5.81
CA SER A 92 -6.30 -1.49 -4.46
C SER A 92 -6.90 -2.90 -4.35
N LYS A 93 -7.84 -3.25 -5.24
CA LYS A 93 -8.42 -4.60 -5.29
C LYS A 93 -7.36 -5.65 -5.62
N ASN A 94 -6.46 -5.34 -6.55
CA ASN A 94 -5.34 -6.22 -6.87
C ASN A 94 -4.42 -6.41 -5.67
N LEU A 95 -4.08 -5.31 -4.98
CA LEU A 95 -3.26 -5.34 -3.76
C LEU A 95 -3.90 -6.17 -2.65
N LEU A 96 -5.22 -6.06 -2.42
CA LEU A 96 -5.95 -6.86 -1.43
C LEU A 96 -5.86 -8.36 -1.72
N SER A 97 -6.08 -8.77 -2.97
CA SER A 97 -5.98 -10.17 -3.37
C SER A 97 -4.59 -10.74 -3.07
N THR A 98 -3.54 -9.96 -3.33
CA THR A 98 -2.16 -10.34 -3.00
C THR A 98 -1.96 -10.43 -1.48
N CYS A 99 -2.45 -9.46 -0.70
CA CYS A 99 -2.32 -9.48 0.76
C CYS A 99 -3.03 -10.70 1.38
N GLU A 100 -4.22 -11.05 0.91
CA GLU A 100 -4.94 -12.24 1.37
C GLU A 100 -4.17 -13.53 1.09
N THR A 101 -3.48 -13.58 -0.04
CA THR A 101 -2.61 -14.71 -0.41
C THR A 101 -1.38 -14.79 0.50
N GLU A 102 -0.72 -13.67 0.79
CA GLU A 102 0.46 -13.65 1.67
C GLU A 102 0.11 -13.91 3.14
N LEU A 103 -1.05 -13.45 3.61
CA LEU A 103 -1.51 -13.73 4.99
C LEU A 103 -1.79 -15.22 5.19
N LYS A 104 -2.40 -15.90 4.21
CA LYS A 104 -2.61 -17.36 4.27
C LYS A 104 -1.31 -18.14 4.39
N LYS A 105 -0.24 -17.72 3.70
CA LYS A 105 1.09 -18.37 3.79
C LYS A 105 1.79 -18.17 5.13
N THR A 106 1.43 -17.13 5.88
CA THR A 106 2.11 -16.74 7.12
C THR A 106 1.41 -17.25 8.37
N ASP A 107 0.12 -17.60 8.26
CA ASP A 107 -0.69 -18.18 9.34
C ASP A 107 -0.61 -19.74 9.35
N ASP A 108 0.06 -20.35 8.36
CA ASP A 108 0.46 -21.78 8.30
C ASP A 108 1.89 -21.99 8.87
#